data_AF-A0A3S4GEW9-F1
#
_entry.id   AF-A0A3S4GEW9-F1
#
_cell.length_a   1.000
_cell.length_b   1.000
_cell.length_c   1.000
_cell.angle_alpha   90.00
_cell.angle_beta   90.00
_cell.angle_gamma   90.00
#
_symmetry.space_group_name_H-M   'P 1'
#
loop_
_entity.id
_entity.type
_entity.pdbx_description
1 polymer ?
#
loop_
_entity_poly.entity_id
_entity_poly.type
_entity_poly.pdbx_seq_one_letter_code
_entity_poly.pdbx_strand_id
1 'polypeptide(L)' 'MAHLTVVQNLIEAPCRVLGLSKAQAMARADKLLQRLRLTDFADRFPLHLSAANNSASPLHAR' A
#
# COMPACT_ATOMS: atom_id res chain seq x y z
N MET A 1 -4.72 -1.26 -10.48
CA MET A 1 -3.28 -1.30 -10.78
C MET A 1 -2.58 -0.39 -9.79
N ALA A 2 -1.76 -0.93 -8.88
CA ALA A 2 -1.02 -0.13 -7.93
C ALA A 2 0.29 0.35 -8.59
N HIS A 3 0.36 1.64 -8.93
CA HIS A 3 1.51 2.25 -9.62
C HIS A 3 2.55 2.85 -8.66
N LEU A 4 2.28 2.84 -7.36
CA LEU A 4 3.11 3.45 -6.33
C LEU A 4 3.57 2.38 -5.34
N THR A 5 4.79 2.52 -4.82
CA THR A 5 5.28 1.70 -3.71
C THR A 5 4.49 1.97 -2.42
N VAL A 6 4.67 1.15 -1.38
CA VAL A 6 4.01 1.35 -0.08
C VAL A 6 4.33 2.73 0.49
N VAL A 7 5.61 3.13 0.50
CA VAL A 7 6.02 4.44 1.01
C VAL A 7 5.47 5.58 0.16
N GLN A 8 5.43 5.42 -1.17
CA GLN A 8 4.87 6.42 -2.07
C GLN A 8 3.37 6.61 -1.84
N ASN A 9 2.60 5.53 -1.65
CA ASN A 9 1.19 5.62 -1.27
C ASN A 9 1.00 6.34 0.07
N LEU A 10 1.85 6.04 1.06
CA LEU A 10 1.77 6.62 2.39
C LEU A 10 2.07 8.13 2.41
N ILE A 11 2.91 8.63 1.50
CA ILE A 11 3.23 10.07 1.42
C ILE A 11 2.32 10.86 0.48
N GLU A 12 1.65 10.19 -0.47
CA GLU A 12 0.81 10.84 -1.48
C GLU A 12 -0.36 11.63 -0.85
N ALA A 13 -1.12 10.99 0.04
CA ALA A 13 -2.26 11.62 0.69
C ALA A 13 -1.85 12.76 1.65
N PRO A 14 -0.85 12.62 2.53
CA PRO A 14 -0.38 13.73 3.38
C PRO A 14 0.16 14.92 2.57
N CYS A 15 0.85 14.69 1.45
CA CYS A 15 1.31 15.78 0.60
C CYS A 15 0.14 16.51 -0.07
N ARG A 16 -0.84 15.77 -0.63
CA ARG A 16 -1.96 16.38 -1.37
C ARG A 16 -3.02 17.00 -0.48
N VAL A 17 -3.37 16.34 0.64
CA VAL A 17 -4.49 16.75 1.50
C VAL A 17 -4.04 17.70 2.60
N LEU A 18 -2.88 17.42 3.21
CA LEU A 18 -2.38 18.20 4.36
C LEU A 18 -1.31 19.22 3.95
N GLY A 19 -0.95 19.29 2.65
CA GLY A 19 0.07 20.22 2.15
C GLY A 19 1.47 19.97 2.72
N LEU A 20 1.74 18.78 3.25
CA LEU A 20 3.05 18.49 3.86
C LEU A 20 4.14 18.43 2.79
N SER A 21 5.33 18.90 3.15
CA SER A 21 6.50 18.66 2.32
C SER A 21 6.80 17.16 2.23
N LYS A 22 7.40 16.73 1.12
CA LYS A 22 7.79 15.34 0.92
C LYS A 22 8.64 14.79 2.08
N ALA A 23 9.54 15.60 2.63
CA ALA A 23 10.36 15.23 3.78
C ALA A 23 9.53 14.98 5.05
N GLN A 24 8.56 15.84 5.34
CA GLN A 24 7.66 15.66 6.50
C GLN A 24 6.77 14.43 6.33
N ALA A 25 6.25 14.20 5.12
CA ALA A 25 5.45 13.03 4.83
C ALA A 25 6.29 11.74 4.94
N MET A 26 7.53 11.75 4.44
CA MET A 26 8.46 10.61 4.54
C MET A 26 8.75 10.24 6.00
N ALA A 27 9.01 11.23 6.86
CA ALA A 27 9.26 10.99 8.29
C ALA A 27 8.03 10.40 9.01
N ARG A 28 6.80 10.75 8.57
CA ARG A 28 5.57 10.14 9.10
C ARG A 28 5.39 8.71 8.60
N ALA A 29 5.64 8.48 7.31
CA ALA A 29 5.55 7.15 6.72
C ALA A 29 6.55 6.18 7.37
N ASP A 30 7.80 6.61 7.59
CA ASP A 30 8.84 5.83 8.26
C ASP A 30 8.43 5.43 9.69
N LYS A 31 7.92 6.39 10.49
CA LYS A 31 7.39 6.10 11.83
C LYS A 31 6.24 5.08 11.79
N LEU A 32 5.35 5.17 10.81
CA LEU A 32 4.24 4.23 10.67
C LEU A 32 4.75 2.82 10.32
N LEU A 33 5.65 2.74 9.35
CA LEU A 33 6.25 1.47 8.93
C LEU A 33 7.04 0.81 10.06
N GLN A 34 7.81 1.57 10.83
CA GLN A 34 8.51 1.08 12.02
C GLN A 34 7.54 0.55 13.07
N ARG A 35 6.46 1.28 13.37
CA ARG A 35 5.44 0.85 14.34
C ARG A 35 4.77 -0.45 13.93
N LEU A 36 4.59 -0.67 12.63
CA LEU A 36 4.00 -1.88 12.07
C LEU A 36 5.04 -2.97 11.75
N ARG A 37 6.33 -2.70 11.96
CA ARG A 37 7.46 -3.57 11.55
C ARG A 37 7.39 -3.93 10.06
N LEU A 38 6.99 -2.97 9.23
CA LEU A 38 6.86 -3.10 7.77
C LEU A 38 7.94 -2.33 7.00
N THR A 39 9.02 -1.92 7.66
CA THR A 39 10.09 -1.11 7.04
C THR A 39 10.69 -1.81 5.81
N ASP A 40 10.85 -3.13 5.83
CA ASP A 40 11.37 -3.94 4.72
C ASP A 40 10.43 -4.05 3.50
N PHE A 41 9.22 -3.49 3.63
CA PHE A 41 8.19 -3.46 2.59
C PHE A 41 7.98 -2.07 2.01
N ALA A 42 8.69 -1.04 2.50
CA ALA A 42 8.53 0.36 2.10
C ALA A 42 8.60 0.56 0.57
N ASP A 43 9.57 -0.11 -0.06
CA ASP A 43 9.84 0.02 -1.50
C ASP A 43 9.08 -0.99 -2.35
N ARG A 44 8.27 -1.86 -1.74
CA ARG A 44 7.48 -2.84 -2.49
C ARG A 44 6.23 -2.19 -3.06
N PHE A 45 5.80 -2.65 -4.22
CA PHE A 45 4.48 -2.33 -4.74
C PHE A 45 3.44 -3.19 -4.02
N PRO A 46 2.22 -2.68 -3.76
CA PRO A 46 1.12 -3.50 -3.27
C PRO A 46 0.87 -4.63 -4.27
N LEU A 47 1.28 -5.85 -3.92
CA LEU A 47 0.86 -7.06 -4.61
C LEU A 47 -0.66 -7.12 -4.49
N HIS A 48 -1.37 -7.31 -5.60
CA HIS A 48 -2.84 -7.40 -5.64
C HIS A 48 -3.35 -8.31 -4.50
N LEU A 49 -3.76 -7.72 -3.38
CA LEU A 49 -4.58 -8.36 -2.35
C LEU A 49 -6.07 -8.35 -2.75
N SER A 50 -6.34 -8.35 -4.06
CA SER A 50 -7.62 -8.74 -4.63
C SER A 50 -7.71 -10.27 -4.65
N ALA A 51 -7.67 -10.89 -3.48
CA ALA A 51 -8.31 -12.20 -3.29
C ALA A 51 -9.84 -12.04 -3.11
N ALA A 52 -10.43 -10.98 -3.69
CA ALA A 52 -11.81 -11.04 -4.14
C ALA A 52 -11.84 -11.72 -5.50
N ASN A 53 -11.43 -13.00 -5.53
CA ASN A 53 -11.87 -13.94 -6.55
C ASN A 53 -12.24 -15.27 -5.88
N ASN A 54 -13.12 -15.19 -4.87
CA ASN A 54 -14.06 -16.27 -4.58
C ASN A 54 -15.38 -15.91 -5.29
N SER A 55 -15.34 -15.89 -6.61
CA SER A 55 -16.54 -15.93 -7.44
C SER A 55 -16.46 -17.14 -8.37
N ALA A 56 -17.42 -18.03 -8.16
CA ALA A 56 -17.95 -19.05 -9.06
C ALA A 56 -17.11 -20.35 -9.27
N SER A 57 -17.58 -21.38 -8.56
CA SER A 57 -17.86 -22.75 -9.01
C SER A 57 -16.94 -23.42 -10.05
N PRO A 58 -16.37 -24.61 -9.76
CA PRO A 58 -16.35 -25.65 -10.76
C PRO A 58 -17.77 -26.25 -10.79
N LEU A 59 -18.47 -26.03 -11.90
CA LEU A 59 -19.42 -27.03 -12.40
C LEU A 59 -18.68 -28.38 -12.30
N HIS A 60 -19.12 -29.25 -11.40
CA HIS A 60 -18.83 -30.66 -11.55
C HIS A 60 -19.56 -31.10 -12.81
N ALA A 61 -18.79 -31.19 -13.89
CA ALA A 61 -19.09 -32.09 -14.97
C ALA A 61 -19.21 -33.49 -14.35
N ARG A 62 -20.44 -33.99 -14.25
CA ARG A 62 -20.89 -35.35 -14.59
C ARG A 62 -22.33 -35.56 -14.16
#